data_AF-A0A0W0XLS4-F1
#
_entry.id   AF-A0A0W0XLS4-F1
#
_cell.length_a   1.000
_cell.length_b   1.000
_cell.length_c   1.000
_cell.angle_alpha   90.00
_cell.angle_beta   90.00
_cell.angle_gamma   90.00
#
_symmetry.space_group_name_H-M   'P 1'
#
loop_
_entity.id
_entity.type
_entity.pdbx_description
1 polymer ?
#
loop_
_entity_poly.entity_id
_entity_poly.type
_entity_poly.pdbx_seq_one_letter_code
_entity_poly.pdbx_strand_id
1 'polypeptide(L)'
;MNQTLKPYRLINPSEISKLSRHFHSVLQPWNAVYTLSSASVYLQRACPAEASRILSLYNQTGELIGFISPSFFENLQQVIFGSSSSCFRGVNEQISHELLSALFQDNLSTQEEQLDIQEWFYRGSPCLELGLTFDQTTTSLFLHPRWVVEQLPVLSGNALLSPLESSLSDEQLELEIKLLSFTMNLADLLTLKPGEVIKTDHPQNEDLLLKHQQLTLCTVHKGSNDGYKSIQIASN
;
A
#
# COMPACT_ATOMS: atom_id res chain seq x y z
N MET A 1 -9.13 -18.00 -32.49
CA MET A 1 -9.00 -17.47 -31.11
C MET A 1 -7.53 -17.13 -30.91
N ASN A 2 -7.16 -15.84 -30.98
CA ASN A 2 -5.79 -15.42 -30.73
C ASN A 2 -5.52 -15.60 -29.24
N GLN A 3 -4.70 -16.59 -28.88
CA GLN A 3 -4.16 -16.70 -27.53
C GLN A 3 -3.28 -15.48 -27.30
N THR A 4 -3.81 -14.45 -26.66
CA THR A 4 -3.02 -13.34 -26.14
C THR A 4 -2.04 -13.92 -25.12
N LEU A 5 -0.75 -13.91 -25.46
CA LEU A 5 0.33 -14.40 -24.60
C LEU A 5 0.25 -13.70 -23.24
N LYS A 6 0.29 -14.50 -22.16
CA LYS A 6 0.33 -13.96 -20.78
C LYS A 6 1.63 -13.16 -20.59
N PRO A 7 1.56 -11.91 -20.09
CA PRO A 7 2.76 -11.08 -19.90
C PRO A 7 3.77 -11.73 -18.96
N TYR A 8 5.04 -11.80 -19.31
CA TYR A 8 6.09 -12.31 -18.41
C TYR A 8 7.21 -11.29 -18.33
N ARG A 9 7.43 -10.72 -17.14
CA ARG A 9 8.51 -9.75 -16.91
C ARG A 9 8.88 -9.73 -15.43
N LEU A 10 10.17 -9.89 -15.14
CA LEU A 10 10.69 -9.62 -13.81
C LEU A 10 10.75 -8.10 -13.61
N ILE A 11 10.06 -7.63 -12.57
CA ILE A 11 10.08 -6.22 -12.16
C ILE A 11 11.18 -6.07 -11.12
N ASN A 12 12.13 -5.18 -11.39
CA ASN A 12 13.24 -4.92 -10.48
C ASN A 12 12.86 -3.92 -9.38
N PRO A 13 13.60 -3.85 -8.26
CA PRO A 13 13.28 -2.94 -7.16
C PRO A 13 13.21 -1.47 -7.60
N SER A 14 14.12 -1.03 -8.49
CA SER A 14 14.16 0.36 -8.96
C SER A 14 12.90 0.77 -9.76
N GLU A 15 12.32 -0.18 -10.50
CA GLU A 15 11.07 -0.02 -11.24
C GLU A 15 9.88 0.10 -10.29
N ILE A 16 9.83 -0.75 -9.25
CA ILE A 16 8.83 -0.66 -8.18
C ILE A 16 8.95 0.69 -7.46
N SER A 17 10.16 1.11 -7.10
CA SER A 17 10.38 2.41 -6.43
C SER A 17 9.95 3.60 -7.30
N LYS A 18 10.14 3.54 -8.62
CA LYS A 18 9.67 4.58 -9.55
C LYS A 18 8.14 4.67 -9.57
N LEU A 19 7.46 3.54 -9.75
CA LEU A 19 5.99 3.49 -9.72
C LEU A 19 5.43 3.89 -8.35
N SER A 20 6.06 3.42 -7.26
CA SER A 20 5.70 3.79 -5.90
C SER A 20 5.81 5.30 -5.68
N ARG A 21 6.88 5.94 -6.19
CA ARG A 21 7.04 7.41 -6.11
C ARG A 21 5.95 8.16 -6.87
N HIS A 22 5.54 7.66 -8.04
CA HIS A 22 4.40 8.21 -8.78
C HIS A 22 3.14 8.20 -7.92
N PHE A 23 2.73 7.02 -7.41
CA PHE A 23 1.53 6.91 -6.58
C PHE A 23 1.62 7.76 -5.31
N HIS A 24 2.79 7.81 -4.66
CA HIS A 24 3.00 8.66 -3.50
C HIS A 24 2.83 10.15 -3.82
N SER A 25 3.37 10.59 -4.96
CA SER A 25 3.27 11.99 -5.39
C SER A 25 1.85 12.42 -5.73
N VAL A 26 1.00 11.48 -6.18
CA VAL A 26 -0.42 11.71 -6.45
C VAL A 26 -1.26 11.68 -5.17
N LEU A 27 -0.98 10.71 -4.28
CA LEU A 27 -1.76 10.51 -3.07
C LEU A 27 -1.58 11.65 -2.05
N GLN A 28 -0.38 12.24 -1.97
CA GLN A 28 -0.07 13.31 -1.02
C GLN A 28 -0.99 14.55 -1.17
N PRO A 29 -1.14 15.16 -2.37
CA PRO A 29 -2.11 16.23 -2.59
C PRO A 29 -3.55 15.81 -2.30
N TRP A 30 -3.94 14.58 -2.69
CA TRP A 30 -5.29 14.09 -2.49
C TRP A 30 -5.64 13.95 -1.00
N ASN A 31 -4.71 13.39 -0.20
CA ASN A 31 -4.86 13.30 1.26
C ASN A 31 -5.09 14.66 1.90
N ALA A 32 -4.33 15.68 1.48
CA ALA A 32 -4.43 17.02 2.04
C ALA A 32 -5.80 17.68 1.81
N VAL A 33 -6.55 17.23 0.80
CA VAL A 33 -7.86 17.79 0.45
C VAL A 33 -9.01 16.97 1.03
N TYR A 34 -8.91 15.64 1.02
CA TYR A 34 -10.08 14.78 1.19
C TYR A 34 -10.06 13.88 2.44
N THR A 35 -8.93 13.69 3.13
CA THR A 35 -8.85 12.72 4.23
C THR A 35 -8.72 13.37 5.61
N LEU A 36 -9.29 12.72 6.62
CA LEU A 36 -9.11 13.10 8.03
C LEU A 36 -7.76 12.64 8.58
N SER A 37 -7.22 11.54 8.04
CA SER A 37 -5.89 11.01 8.36
C SER A 37 -5.06 10.79 7.09
N SER A 38 -3.74 10.95 7.21
CA SER A 38 -2.84 10.82 6.06
C SER A 38 -2.72 9.35 5.63
N ALA A 39 -3.13 9.07 4.40
CA ALA A 39 -2.90 7.79 3.78
C ALA A 39 -1.42 7.59 3.43
N SER A 40 -0.95 6.37 3.60
CA SER A 40 0.29 5.88 3.05
C SER A 40 0.02 4.95 1.88
N VAL A 41 0.98 4.86 0.97
CA VAL A 41 0.91 3.96 -0.19
C VAL A 41 2.15 3.10 -0.24
N TYR A 42 1.95 1.81 -0.50
CA TYR A 42 3.02 0.89 -0.83
C TYR A 42 2.70 0.17 -2.13
N LEU A 43 3.76 -0.26 -2.82
CA LEU A 43 3.66 -1.05 -4.03
C LEU A 43 4.54 -2.27 -3.87
N GLN A 44 3.95 -3.46 -4.01
CA GLN A 44 4.66 -4.71 -3.87
C GLN A 44 4.22 -5.72 -4.93
N ARG A 45 4.94 -6.84 -5.02
CA ARG A 45 4.49 -7.95 -5.86
C ARG A 45 3.23 -8.53 -5.28
N ALA A 46 2.24 -8.76 -6.14
CA ALA A 46 0.95 -9.25 -5.70
C ALA A 46 1.06 -10.71 -5.25
N CYS A 47 0.55 -10.98 -4.05
CA CYS A 47 0.28 -12.34 -3.60
C CYS A 47 -1.16 -12.72 -3.96
N PRO A 48 -1.44 -14.00 -4.27
CA PRO A 48 -2.81 -14.43 -4.53
C PRO A 48 -3.70 -14.09 -3.33
N ALA A 49 -4.71 -13.25 -3.55
CA ALA A 49 -5.73 -12.97 -2.55
C ALA A 49 -6.87 -13.99 -2.68
N GLU A 50 -7.37 -14.49 -1.56
CA GLU A 50 -8.66 -15.18 -1.53
C GLU A 50 -9.76 -14.12 -1.64
N ALA A 51 -10.34 -13.95 -2.82
CA ALA A 51 -11.48 -13.06 -3.01
C ALA A 51 -12.62 -13.80 -3.71
N SER A 52 -13.78 -13.86 -3.05
CA SER A 52 -15.01 -14.47 -3.58
C SER A 52 -15.83 -13.51 -4.45
N ARG A 53 -15.64 -12.19 -4.26
CA ARG A 53 -16.22 -11.11 -5.08
C ARG A 53 -15.20 -10.00 -5.23
N ILE A 54 -15.07 -9.48 -6.43
CA ILE A 54 -14.14 -8.40 -6.79
C ILE A 54 -14.83 -7.37 -7.67
N LEU A 55 -14.30 -6.15 -7.67
CA LEU A 55 -14.68 -5.11 -8.63
C LEU A 55 -13.51 -4.91 -9.58
N SER A 56 -13.70 -5.26 -10.85
CA SER A 56 -12.78 -4.99 -11.95
C SER A 56 -12.75 -3.48 -12.24
N LEU A 57 -11.55 -2.95 -12.49
CA LEU A 57 -11.31 -1.55 -12.83
C LEU A 57 -11.00 -1.44 -14.32
N TYR A 58 -11.85 -0.72 -15.05
CA TYR A 58 -11.70 -0.48 -16.49
C TYR A 58 -11.43 1.00 -16.78
N ASN A 59 -10.51 1.26 -17.71
CA ASN A 59 -10.31 2.60 -18.22
C ASN A 59 -11.37 3.01 -19.26
N GLN A 60 -11.28 4.24 -19.77
CA GLN A 60 -12.22 4.77 -20.77
C GLN A 60 -12.24 3.98 -22.08
N THR A 61 -11.13 3.33 -22.44
CA THR A 61 -11.01 2.50 -23.64
C THR A 61 -11.53 1.07 -23.43
N GLY A 62 -12.00 0.74 -22.22
CA GLY A 62 -12.51 -0.59 -21.85
C GLY A 62 -11.40 -1.60 -21.54
N GLU A 63 -10.18 -1.14 -21.30
CA GLU A 63 -9.05 -1.98 -20.91
C GLU A 63 -9.05 -2.20 -19.39
N LEU A 64 -8.79 -3.44 -19.01
CA LEU A 64 -8.74 -3.87 -17.61
C LEU A 64 -7.42 -3.43 -16.98
N ILE A 65 -7.52 -2.51 -16.02
CA ILE A 65 -6.39 -1.91 -15.30
C ILE A 65 -6.04 -2.71 -14.06
N GLY A 66 -7.05 -3.25 -13.38
CA GLY A 66 -6.88 -3.85 -12.07
C GLY A 66 -8.18 -4.38 -11.50
N PHE A 67 -8.13 -4.81 -10.25
CA PHE A 67 -9.33 -5.08 -9.46
C PHE A 67 -9.14 -4.64 -8.01
N ILE A 68 -10.26 -4.42 -7.32
CA ILE A 68 -10.33 -4.05 -5.91
C ILE A 68 -11.33 -4.93 -5.18
N SER A 69 -11.20 -5.01 -3.86
CA SER A 69 -12.25 -5.58 -3.00
C SER A 69 -13.51 -4.69 -3.04
N PRO A 70 -14.73 -5.25 -2.97
CA PRO A 70 -15.94 -4.45 -2.80
C PRO A 70 -15.91 -3.55 -1.55
N SER A 71 -15.20 -3.99 -0.50
CA SER A 71 -15.00 -3.20 0.73
C SER A 71 -14.07 -1.99 0.54
N PHE A 72 -13.45 -1.82 -0.64
CA PHE A 72 -12.58 -0.69 -0.96
C PHE A 72 -13.26 0.65 -0.66
N PHE A 73 -14.49 0.82 -1.18
CA PHE A 73 -15.24 2.05 -1.03
C PHE A 73 -15.68 2.27 0.42
N GLU A 74 -16.12 1.21 1.12
CA GLU A 74 -16.53 1.29 2.52
C GLU A 74 -15.35 1.68 3.43
N ASN A 75 -14.18 1.09 3.18
CA ASN A 75 -12.95 1.41 3.90
C ASN A 75 -12.54 2.88 3.67
N LEU A 76 -12.58 3.36 2.43
CA LEU A 76 -12.29 4.76 2.12
C LEU A 76 -13.31 5.71 2.75
N GLN A 77 -14.57 5.31 2.85
CA GLN A 77 -15.60 6.15 3.48
C GLN A 77 -15.25 6.45 4.94
N GLN A 78 -14.78 5.43 5.67
CA GLN A 78 -14.38 5.59 7.05
C GLN A 78 -13.20 6.56 7.19
N VAL A 79 -12.29 6.58 6.22
CA VAL A 79 -11.13 7.48 6.20
C VAL A 79 -11.53 8.92 5.88
N ILE A 80 -12.37 9.10 4.88
CA ILE A 80 -12.77 10.43 4.39
C ILE A 80 -13.70 11.12 5.39
N PHE A 81 -14.65 10.38 5.98
CA PHE A 81 -15.71 10.96 6.79
C PHE A 81 -15.66 10.57 8.27
N GLY A 82 -14.79 9.64 8.67
CA GLY A 82 -14.79 9.09 10.04
C GLY A 82 -16.01 8.22 10.36
N SER A 83 -16.91 7.97 9.38
CA SER A 83 -18.11 7.17 9.56
C SER A 83 -18.56 6.45 8.29
N SER A 84 -19.09 5.24 8.45
CA SER A 84 -19.69 4.42 7.39
C SER A 84 -21.18 4.69 7.15
N SER A 85 -21.67 5.90 7.47
CA SER A 85 -23.09 6.26 7.31
C SER A 85 -23.54 6.23 5.84
N SER A 86 -24.72 5.67 5.57
CA SER A 86 -25.25 5.51 4.20
C SER A 86 -25.47 6.83 3.46
N CYS A 87 -25.66 7.95 4.18
CA CYS A 87 -25.82 9.27 3.58
C CYS A 87 -24.56 9.77 2.85
N PHE A 88 -23.38 9.24 3.17
CA PHE A 88 -22.13 9.61 2.51
C PHE A 88 -21.82 8.76 1.29
N ARG A 89 -22.56 7.69 1.01
CA ARG A 89 -22.23 6.71 -0.03
C ARG A 89 -21.99 7.36 -1.40
N GLY A 90 -22.91 8.21 -1.87
CA GLY A 90 -22.79 8.84 -3.19
C GLY A 90 -21.59 9.79 -3.30
N VAL A 91 -21.32 10.58 -2.26
CA VAL A 91 -20.16 11.48 -2.23
C VAL A 91 -18.86 10.68 -2.10
N ASN A 92 -18.87 9.61 -1.31
CA ASN A 92 -17.75 8.71 -1.14
C ASN A 92 -17.35 8.01 -2.45
N GLU A 93 -18.32 7.48 -3.18
CA GLU A 93 -18.08 6.88 -4.51
C GLU A 93 -17.43 7.89 -5.44
N GLN A 94 -17.94 9.12 -5.50
CA GLN A 94 -17.37 10.17 -6.33
C GLN A 94 -15.92 10.51 -5.94
N ILE A 95 -15.64 10.73 -4.65
CA ILE A 95 -14.28 11.03 -4.15
C ILE A 95 -13.33 9.84 -4.39
N SER A 96 -13.83 8.61 -4.25
CA SER A 96 -13.06 7.39 -4.52
C SER A 96 -12.74 7.24 -6.01
N HIS A 97 -13.68 7.55 -6.89
CA HIS A 97 -13.43 7.61 -8.33
C HIS A 97 -12.45 8.73 -8.70
N GLU A 98 -12.47 9.86 -8.02
CA GLU A 98 -11.49 10.93 -8.20
C GLU A 98 -10.08 10.48 -7.80
N LEU A 99 -9.95 9.76 -6.67
CA LEU A 99 -8.68 9.15 -6.25
C LEU A 99 -8.16 8.18 -7.31
N LEU A 100 -9.01 7.23 -7.72
CA LEU A 100 -8.68 6.26 -8.75
C LEU A 100 -8.24 6.98 -10.03
N SER A 101 -8.99 7.99 -10.45
CA SER A 101 -8.67 8.71 -11.68
C SER A 101 -7.36 9.48 -11.58
N ALA A 102 -7.05 10.05 -10.41
CA ALA A 102 -5.78 10.71 -10.16
C ALA A 102 -4.60 9.71 -10.17
N LEU A 103 -4.74 8.55 -9.53
CA LEU A 103 -3.69 7.52 -9.43
C LEU A 103 -3.29 6.99 -10.82
N PHE A 104 -4.28 6.79 -11.69
CA PHE A 104 -4.09 6.18 -13.01
C PHE A 104 -4.04 7.19 -14.17
N GLN A 105 -4.26 8.47 -13.89
CA GLN A 105 -4.38 9.54 -14.89
C GLN A 105 -5.41 9.24 -15.99
N ASP A 106 -6.48 8.51 -15.62
CA ASP A 106 -7.55 8.08 -16.53
C ASP A 106 -8.86 7.98 -15.77
N ASN A 107 -10.00 8.17 -16.45
CA ASN A 107 -11.30 7.97 -15.81
C ASN A 107 -11.57 6.47 -15.71
N LEU A 108 -11.71 5.99 -14.48
CA LEU A 108 -11.94 4.57 -14.22
C LEU A 108 -13.41 4.29 -13.90
N SER A 109 -13.90 3.20 -14.48
CA SER A 109 -15.19 2.58 -14.17
C SER A 109 -14.99 1.26 -13.44
N THR A 110 -15.97 0.87 -12.63
CA THR A 110 -15.93 -0.38 -11.85
C THR A 110 -17.06 -1.31 -12.27
N GLN A 111 -16.75 -2.59 -12.42
CA GLN A 111 -17.74 -3.63 -12.73
C GLN A 111 -17.53 -4.87 -11.84
N GLU A 112 -18.60 -5.43 -11.29
CA GLU A 112 -18.52 -6.69 -10.53
C GLU A 112 -18.36 -7.87 -11.49
N GLU A 113 -17.32 -8.66 -11.27
CA GLU A 113 -16.96 -9.79 -12.13
C GLU A 113 -16.38 -10.96 -11.32
N GLN A 114 -16.37 -12.15 -11.93
CA GLN A 114 -15.58 -13.27 -11.40
C GLN A 114 -14.17 -13.20 -11.95
N LEU A 115 -13.18 -13.15 -11.05
CA LEU A 115 -11.78 -13.20 -11.42
C LEU A 115 -11.35 -14.65 -11.70
N ASP A 116 -10.74 -14.89 -12.86
CA ASP A 116 -9.87 -16.04 -13.00
C ASP A 116 -8.50 -15.72 -12.38
N ILE A 117 -8.30 -16.13 -11.13
CA ILE A 117 -7.05 -15.93 -10.38
C ILE A 117 -5.83 -16.44 -11.17
N GLN A 118 -5.98 -17.49 -12.00
CA GLN A 118 -4.86 -18.06 -12.77
C GLN A 118 -4.43 -17.17 -13.95
N GLU A 119 -5.27 -16.22 -14.37
CA GLU A 119 -4.90 -15.23 -15.37
C GLU A 119 -4.00 -14.13 -14.81
N TRP A 120 -4.06 -13.89 -13.49
CA TRP A 120 -3.35 -12.79 -12.83
C TRP A 120 -2.15 -13.28 -12.05
N PHE A 121 -2.32 -14.39 -11.34
CA PHE A 121 -1.35 -14.92 -10.38
C PHE A 121 -0.72 -16.20 -10.91
N TYR A 122 0.37 -16.04 -11.66
CA TYR A 122 1.19 -17.14 -12.15
C TYR A 122 2.67 -16.84 -11.93
N ARG A 123 3.50 -17.88 -12.05
CA ARG A 123 4.94 -17.75 -11.85
C ARG A 123 5.55 -16.77 -12.86
N GLY A 124 6.14 -15.68 -12.35
CA GLY A 124 6.71 -14.60 -13.15
C GLY A 124 5.68 -13.62 -13.72
N SER A 125 4.45 -13.64 -13.20
CA SER A 125 3.48 -12.58 -13.44
C SER A 125 4.02 -11.24 -12.95
N PRO A 126 3.94 -10.17 -13.76
CA PRO A 126 4.21 -8.80 -13.34
C PRO A 126 3.03 -8.16 -12.58
N CYS A 127 2.11 -8.94 -12.02
CA CYS A 127 1.03 -8.43 -11.16
C CYS A 127 1.60 -7.71 -9.93
N LEU A 128 1.11 -6.50 -9.67
CA LEU A 128 1.50 -5.70 -8.51
C LEU A 128 0.29 -5.42 -7.63
N GLU A 129 0.53 -5.32 -6.33
CA GLU A 129 -0.44 -4.86 -5.35
C GLU A 129 -0.07 -3.43 -4.96
N LEU A 130 -1.01 -2.51 -5.20
CA LEU A 130 -0.99 -1.16 -4.67
C LEU A 130 -1.82 -1.15 -3.39
N GLY A 131 -1.14 -1.06 -2.25
CA GLY A 131 -1.80 -0.95 -0.96
C GLY A 131 -1.92 0.50 -0.50
N LEU A 132 -3.11 0.87 -0.07
CA LEU A 132 -3.39 2.14 0.61
C LEU A 132 -3.64 1.85 2.08
N THR A 133 -2.79 2.39 2.95
CA THR A 133 -2.89 2.18 4.40
C THR A 133 -3.27 3.50 5.08
N PHE A 134 -4.36 3.45 5.83
CA PHE A 134 -4.92 4.55 6.60
C PHE A 134 -5.03 4.10 8.05
N ASP A 135 -4.24 4.68 8.94
CA ASP A 135 -4.14 4.27 10.35
C ASP A 135 -3.90 2.76 10.53
N GLN A 136 -4.95 1.99 10.84
CA GLN A 136 -4.90 0.52 11.01
C GLN A 136 -5.61 -0.25 9.88
N THR A 137 -6.17 0.45 8.89
CA THR A 137 -6.91 -0.15 7.77
C THR A 137 -6.07 -0.11 6.51
N THR A 138 -5.88 -1.28 5.90
CA THR A 138 -5.24 -1.39 4.59
C THR A 138 -6.28 -1.84 3.57
N THR A 139 -6.27 -1.16 2.43
CA THR A 139 -7.07 -1.50 1.27
C THR A 139 -6.13 -1.77 0.10
N SER A 140 -6.32 -2.88 -0.60
CA SER A 140 -5.45 -3.30 -1.69
C SER A 140 -6.14 -3.16 -3.04
N LEU A 141 -5.40 -2.66 -4.02
CA LEU A 141 -5.74 -2.71 -5.43
C LEU A 141 -4.72 -3.60 -6.14
N PHE A 142 -5.21 -4.53 -6.96
CA PHE A 142 -4.37 -5.44 -7.70
C PHE A 142 -4.31 -4.99 -9.15
N LEU A 143 -3.09 -4.75 -9.66
CA LEU A 143 -2.84 -4.15 -10.95
C LEU A 143 -2.63 -5.23 -12.01
N HIS A 144 -3.34 -5.10 -13.13
CA HIS A 144 -3.35 -6.09 -14.18
C HIS A 144 -1.94 -6.24 -14.79
N PRO A 145 -1.43 -7.48 -15.01
CA PRO A 145 -0.09 -7.72 -15.57
C PRO A 145 0.22 -6.93 -16.85
N ARG A 146 -0.77 -6.80 -17.76
CA ARG A 146 -0.61 -6.03 -19.01
C ARG A 146 -0.37 -4.55 -18.73
N TRP A 147 -1.25 -3.93 -17.93
CA TRP A 147 -1.14 -2.53 -17.55
C TRP A 147 0.21 -2.25 -16.88
N VAL A 148 0.64 -3.11 -15.94
CA VAL A 148 1.93 -2.94 -15.27
C VAL A 148 3.08 -2.93 -16.28
N VAL A 149 3.12 -3.86 -17.23
CA VAL A 149 4.19 -3.93 -18.24
C VAL A 149 4.23 -2.68 -19.11
N GLU A 150 3.08 -2.09 -19.43
CA GLU A 150 2.96 -0.85 -20.22
C GLU A 150 3.48 0.38 -19.47
N GLN A 151 3.31 0.43 -18.15
CA GLN A 151 3.84 1.53 -17.33
C GLN A 151 5.36 1.43 -17.08
N LEU A 152 5.93 0.24 -17.25
CA LEU A 152 7.34 0.01 -16.99
C LEU A 152 8.19 0.41 -18.22
N PRO A 153 9.40 0.96 -18.01
CA PRO A 153 10.26 1.38 -19.12
C PRO A 153 10.53 0.21 -20.06
N VAL A 154 10.52 0.46 -21.37
CA VAL A 154 10.85 -0.58 -22.36
C VAL A 154 12.30 -1.02 -22.14
N LEU A 155 12.50 -2.30 -21.82
CA LEU A 155 13.84 -2.89 -21.77
C LEU A 155 14.39 -2.88 -23.20
N SER A 156 15.13 -1.82 -23.54
CA SER A 156 15.92 -1.79 -24.75
C SER A 156 16.90 -2.95 -24.66
N GLY A 157 16.96 -3.84 -25.66
CA GLY A 157 17.74 -5.09 -25.62
C GLY A 157 19.26 -4.96 -25.38
N ASN A 158 19.75 -3.73 -25.17
CA ASN A 158 21.12 -3.40 -24.82
C ASN A 158 21.29 -2.94 -23.36
N ALA A 159 20.26 -3.05 -22.51
CA ALA A 159 20.42 -2.83 -21.08
C ALA A 159 21.39 -3.90 -20.54
N LEU A 160 22.56 -3.47 -20.06
CA LEU A 160 23.49 -4.32 -19.34
C LEU A 160 22.72 -5.02 -18.22
N LEU A 161 22.57 -6.34 -18.37
CA LEU A 161 21.97 -7.16 -17.34
C LEU A 161 22.78 -6.96 -16.06
N SER A 162 22.13 -6.49 -15.01
CA SER A 162 22.74 -6.43 -13.70
C SER A 162 23.10 -7.86 -13.29
N PRO A 163 24.34 -8.13 -12.85
CA PRO A 163 24.77 -9.48 -12.48
C PRO A 163 23.84 -10.05 -11.42
N LEU A 164 23.59 -11.37 -11.43
CA LEU A 164 22.69 -12.02 -10.47
C LEU A 164 23.10 -11.70 -9.03
N GLU A 165 24.41 -11.55 -8.79
CA GLU A 165 24.98 -11.16 -7.50
C GLU A 165 24.45 -9.82 -6.98
N SER A 166 24.11 -8.88 -7.87
CA SER A 166 23.54 -7.58 -7.49
C SER A 166 22.06 -7.64 -7.10
N SER A 167 21.35 -8.69 -7.53
CA SER A 167 19.97 -8.96 -7.09
C SER A 167 19.91 -9.88 -5.87
N LEU A 168 21.03 -10.51 -5.53
CA LEU A 168 21.22 -11.38 -4.37
C LEU A 168 22.04 -10.70 -3.25
N SER A 169 22.51 -9.48 -3.48
CA SER A 169 23.33 -8.77 -2.50
C SER A 169 22.49 -8.39 -1.29
N ASP A 170 23.08 -8.52 -0.11
CA ASP A 170 22.47 -8.10 1.14
C ASP A 170 22.07 -6.61 1.06
N GLU A 171 20.79 -6.35 1.31
CA GLU A 171 20.25 -4.99 1.37
C GLU A 171 20.15 -4.56 2.84
N GLN A 172 20.61 -3.35 3.14
CA GLN A 172 20.45 -2.79 4.47
C GLN A 172 19.00 -2.32 4.66
N LEU A 173 18.26 -3.05 5.50
CA LEU A 173 16.87 -2.73 5.82
C LEU A 173 16.81 -1.79 7.02
N GLU A 174 16.04 -0.70 6.90
CA GLU A 174 15.76 0.22 7.99
C GLU A 174 14.44 -0.16 8.67
N LEU A 175 14.56 -0.77 9.85
CA LEU A 175 13.41 -1.21 10.63
C LEU A 175 13.09 -0.18 11.72
N GLU A 176 11.81 0.17 11.80
CA GLU A 176 11.28 1.15 12.75
C GLU A 176 10.34 0.49 13.75
N ILE A 177 10.46 0.91 15.01
CA ILE A 177 9.56 0.51 16.09
C ILE A 177 9.13 1.77 16.81
N LYS A 178 7.84 2.07 16.76
CA LYS A 178 7.24 3.25 17.39
C LYS A 178 6.29 2.82 18.50
N LEU A 179 6.30 3.60 19.59
CA LEU A 179 5.20 3.58 20.55
C LEU A 179 3.96 4.18 19.90
N LEU A 180 2.77 3.89 20.43
CA LEU A 180 1.55 4.57 20.03
C LEU A 180 1.71 6.09 20.11
N SER A 181 1.19 6.78 19.10
CA SER A 181 1.08 8.24 19.08
C SER A 181 0.26 8.71 20.28
N PHE A 182 0.68 9.81 20.88
CA PHE A 182 -0.09 10.49 21.92
C PHE A 182 -0.44 11.89 21.45
N THR A 183 -1.54 12.45 21.97
CA THR A 183 -1.97 13.80 21.62
C THR A 183 -1.52 14.79 22.69
N MET A 184 -0.89 15.90 22.27
CA MET A 184 -0.46 16.99 23.14
C MET A 184 -0.86 18.32 22.50
N ASN A 185 -1.27 19.30 23.30
CA ASN A 185 -1.55 20.63 22.77
C ASN A 185 -0.24 21.38 22.44
N LEU A 186 -0.31 22.33 21.52
CA LEU A 186 0.87 23.05 21.03
C LEU A 186 1.55 23.89 22.13
N ALA A 187 0.77 24.43 23.08
CA ALA A 187 1.32 25.27 24.14
C ALA A 187 2.26 24.45 25.05
N ASP A 188 1.83 23.25 25.45
CA ASP A 188 2.62 22.34 26.27
C ASP A 188 3.89 21.89 25.54
N LEU A 189 3.77 21.54 24.25
CA LEU A 189 4.90 21.14 23.39
C LEU A 189 6.00 22.21 23.32
N LEU A 190 5.61 23.48 23.20
CA LEU A 190 6.54 24.60 23.11
C LEU A 190 7.24 24.93 24.45
N THR A 191 6.67 24.47 25.56
CA THR A 191 7.21 24.73 26.91
C THR A 191 8.10 23.61 27.45
N LEU A 192 8.24 22.50 26.71
CA LEU A 192 9.01 21.33 27.14
C LEU A 192 10.47 21.65 27.44
N LYS A 193 10.97 21.13 28.56
CA LYS A 193 12.36 21.28 29.01
C LYS A 193 13.06 19.92 29.16
N PRO A 194 14.40 19.87 29.01
CA PRO A 194 15.16 18.66 29.30
C PRO A 194 14.89 18.16 30.72
N GLY A 195 14.53 16.87 30.84
CA GLY A 195 14.22 16.22 32.11
C GLY A 195 12.72 16.09 32.43
N GLU A 196 11.85 16.72 31.66
CA GLU A 196 10.40 16.54 31.80
C GLU A 196 9.94 15.18 31.27
N VAL A 197 8.91 14.62 31.92
CA VAL A 197 8.39 13.29 31.62
C VAL A 197 7.11 13.41 30.83
N ILE A 198 7.11 12.85 29.62
CA ILE A 198 5.92 12.76 28.78
C ILE A 198 5.32 11.37 28.95
N LYS A 199 4.03 11.33 29.34
CA LYS A 199 3.28 10.08 29.37
C LYS A 199 2.78 9.77 27.97
N THR A 200 3.20 8.63 27.42
CA THR A 200 2.67 8.11 26.16
C THR A 200 1.37 7.36 26.39
N ASP A 201 0.51 7.29 25.37
CA ASP A 201 -0.74 6.53 25.43
C ASP A 201 -0.52 5.01 25.24
N HIS A 202 0.72 4.58 24.93
CA HIS A 202 1.08 3.17 24.78
C HIS A 202 0.94 2.39 26.10
N PRO A 203 0.05 1.39 26.21
CA PRO A 203 -0.07 0.55 27.40
C PRO A 203 1.22 -0.24 27.66
N GLN A 204 1.64 -0.34 28.92
CA GLN A 204 2.92 -0.99 29.27
C GLN A 204 3.04 -2.44 28.79
N ASN A 205 1.93 -3.16 28.70
CA ASN A 205 1.87 -4.57 28.35
C ASN A 205 1.39 -4.84 26.91
N GLU A 206 1.27 -3.80 26.08
CA GLU A 206 0.87 -3.98 24.69
C GLU A 206 2.09 -4.13 23.79
N ASP A 207 1.97 -5.03 22.82
CA ASP A 207 2.98 -5.33 21.83
C ASP A 207 3.30 -4.12 20.97
N LEU A 208 4.54 -4.05 20.48
CA LEU A 208 4.98 -3.04 19.54
C LEU A 208 4.81 -3.54 18.11
N LEU A 209 4.71 -2.63 17.16
CA LEU A 209 4.68 -2.95 15.74
C LEU A 209 6.07 -2.73 15.14
N LEU A 210 6.60 -3.77 14.50
CA LEU A 210 7.80 -3.67 13.68
C LEU A 210 7.39 -3.22 12.28
N LYS A 211 7.93 -2.08 11.85
CA LYS A 211 7.67 -1.50 10.53
C LYS A 211 8.94 -1.47 9.70
N HIS A 212 8.78 -1.64 8.39
CA HIS A 212 9.80 -1.27 7.41
C HIS A 212 9.18 -0.21 6.51
N GLN A 213 9.75 0.99 6.52
CA GLN A 213 9.15 2.19 5.91
C GLN A 213 7.77 2.49 6.54
N GLN A 214 6.68 2.18 5.82
CA GLN A 214 5.31 2.39 6.29
C GLN A 214 4.52 1.08 6.46
N LEU A 215 5.11 -0.07 6.12
CA LEU A 215 4.47 -1.37 6.22
C LEU A 215 4.70 -1.98 7.61
N THR A 216 3.62 -2.36 8.28
CA THR A 216 3.69 -3.20 9.49
C THR A 216 4.02 -4.63 9.09
N LEU A 217 5.18 -5.13 9.52
CA LEU A 217 5.65 -6.48 9.24
C LEU A 217 5.10 -7.49 10.25
N CYS A 218 5.20 -7.20 11.54
CA CYS A 218 4.74 -8.07 12.62
C CYS A 218 4.62 -7.33 13.96
N THR A 219 4.03 -8.01 14.95
CA THR A 219 4.06 -7.62 16.36
C THR A 219 5.32 -8.13 17.03
N VAL A 220 5.85 -7.34 17.97
CA VAL A 220 7.07 -7.65 18.72
C VAL A 220 6.92 -7.29 20.19
N HIS A 221 7.48 -8.13 21.05
CA HIS A 221 7.59 -7.88 22.48
C HIS A 221 8.90 -7.17 22.80
N LYS A 222 8.86 -6.24 23.77
CA LYS A 222 10.08 -5.64 24.33
C LYS A 222 10.84 -6.71 25.11
N GLY A 223 12.13 -6.85 24.83
CA GLY A 223 13.01 -7.79 25.50
C GLY A 223 14.33 -7.14 25.92
N SER A 224 15.16 -7.95 26.56
CA SER A 224 16.57 -7.63 26.78
C SER A 224 17.40 -8.85 26.48
N ASN A 225 18.46 -8.68 25.69
CA ASN A 225 19.43 -9.74 25.44
C ASN A 225 20.84 -9.21 25.76
N ASP A 226 21.59 -9.93 26.59
CA ASP A 226 22.95 -9.57 27.01
C ASP A 226 23.11 -8.10 27.49
N GLY A 227 22.11 -7.58 28.18
CA GLY A 227 22.11 -6.20 28.68
C GLY A 227 21.75 -5.12 27.65
N TYR A 228 21.52 -5.50 26.39
CA TYR A 228 21.00 -4.63 25.34
C TYR A 228 19.48 -4.71 25.27
N LYS A 229 18.84 -3.57 24.99
CA LYS A 229 17.41 -3.54 24.63
C LYS A 229 17.25 -4.34 23.34
N SER A 230 16.40 -5.35 23.37
CA SER A 230 16.10 -6.19 22.22
C SER A 230 14.60 -6.25 21.98
N ILE A 231 14.23 -6.83 20.85
CA ILE A 231 12.84 -7.15 20.55
C ILE A 231 12.73 -8.63 20.22
N GLN A 232 11.62 -9.22 20.62
CA GLN A 232 11.28 -10.60 20.31
C GLN A 232 10.07 -10.60 19.39
N ILE A 233 10.17 -11.24 18.24
CA ILE A 233 9.04 -11.39 17.32
C ILE A 233 7.96 -12.22 18.03
N ALA A 234 6.74 -11.70 18.08
CA ALA A 234 5.61 -12.43 18.63
C ALA A 234 5.26 -13.58 17.66
N SER A 235 5.09 -14.79 18.19
CA SER A 235 4.62 -15.93 17.41
C SER A 235 3.16 -15.67 16.99
N ASN A 236 2.84 -15.84 15.71
CA ASN A 236 1.45 -15.95 15.25
C ASN A 236 0.75 -17.18 15.84
#